data_AF-L7K0L1-F1
#
_entry.id   AF-L7K0L1-F1
#
_cell.length_a   1.000
_cell.length_b   1.000
_cell.length_c   1.000
_cell.angle_alpha   90.00
_cell.angle_beta   90.00
_cell.angle_gamma   90.00
#
_symmetry.space_group_name_H-M   'P 1'
#
loop_
_entity.id
_entity.type
_entity.pdbx_description
1 polymer ?
#
loop_
_entity_poly.entity_id
_entity_poly.type
_entity_poly.pdbx_seq_one_letter_code
_entity_poly.pdbx_strand_id
1 'polypeptide(L)'
;MFVIDGAFYADPENLCFLPKSLEILVISYYDINFSNDIFNGPFLKLRELYVRLFRDFEDDEMLVLSQSLVDFLNGLFLYIDRSCLEHLLIVEKRINYQIDPFTLDITSIQYETLEFGIELR
;
A
#
# COMPACT_ATOMS: atom_id res chain seq x y z
N MET A 1 -2.48 -2.26 13.96
CA MET A 1 -2.88 -2.50 12.57
C MET A 1 -4.16 -1.75 12.30
N PHE A 2 -4.15 -0.81 11.36
CA PHE A 2 -5.39 -0.22 10.80
C PHE A 2 -5.56 -0.76 9.38
N VAL A 3 -6.80 -1.09 9.04
CA VAL A 3 -7.18 -1.51 7.69
C VAL A 3 -8.12 -0.44 7.16
N ILE A 4 -7.73 0.18 6.05
CA ILE A 4 -8.55 1.19 5.38
C ILE A 4 -8.99 0.67 4.02
N ASP A 5 -10.29 0.79 3.76
CA ASP A 5 -10.89 0.43 2.47
C ASP A 5 -10.80 1.59 1.48
N GLY A 6 -10.90 1.27 0.18
CA GLY A 6 -10.91 2.19 -0.97
C GLY A 6 -11.71 3.45 -0.76
N ALA A 7 -12.89 3.32 -0.17
CA ALA A 7 -13.79 4.43 0.08
C ALA A 7 -13.19 5.49 1.04
N PHE A 8 -12.33 5.10 1.99
CA PHE A 8 -11.76 6.02 2.97
C PHE A 8 -10.74 6.97 2.33
N TYR A 9 -9.91 6.48 1.41
CA TYR A 9 -8.87 7.25 0.74
C TYR A 9 -9.21 7.59 -0.72
N ALA A 10 -10.50 7.51 -1.09
CA ALA A 10 -11.03 8.10 -2.32
C ALA A 10 -10.71 9.60 -2.40
N ASP A 11 -10.63 10.25 -1.23
CA ASP A 11 -9.91 11.50 -1.03
C ASP A 11 -8.58 11.21 -0.30
N PRO A 12 -7.43 11.32 -0.98
CA PRO A 12 -6.11 11.10 -0.38
C PRO A 12 -5.81 11.96 0.85
N GLU A 13 -6.44 13.14 0.97
CA GLU A 13 -6.25 14.01 2.14
C GLU A 13 -6.68 13.32 3.44
N ASN A 14 -7.57 12.32 3.37
CA ASN A 14 -8.01 11.57 4.55
C ASN A 14 -6.89 10.79 5.24
N LEU A 15 -5.79 10.49 4.52
CA LEU A 15 -4.60 9.87 5.12
C LEU A 15 -4.00 10.75 6.22
N CYS A 16 -4.21 12.07 6.17
CA CYS A 16 -3.71 13.02 7.17
C CYS A 16 -4.37 12.84 8.55
N PHE A 17 -5.59 12.30 8.57
CA PHE A 17 -6.35 12.06 9.81
C PHE A 17 -5.98 10.75 10.49
N LEU A 18 -5.12 9.93 9.87
CA LEU A 18 -4.65 8.71 10.51
C LEU A 18 -3.80 9.04 11.76
N PRO A 19 -3.93 8.26 12.84
CA PRO A 19 -3.17 8.48 14.06
C PRO A 19 -1.67 8.50 13.79
N LYS A 20 -0.94 9.48 14.35
CA LYS A 20 0.52 9.57 14.19
C LYS A 20 1.29 8.45 14.86
N SER A 21 0.65 7.71 15.78
CA SER A 21 1.18 6.49 16.40
C SER A 21 0.93 5.23 15.58
N LEU A 22 0.35 5.35 14.37
CA LEU A 22 0.11 4.22 13.50
C LEU A 22 1.43 3.67 12.97
N GLU A 23 1.72 2.40 13.25
CA GLU A 23 2.93 1.72 12.74
C GLU A 23 2.65 0.81 11.54
N ILE A 24 1.44 0.26 11.44
CA ILE A 24 1.08 -0.76 10.45
C ILE A 24 -0.20 -0.34 9.74
N LEU A 25 -0.13 -0.14 8.43
CA LEU A 25 -1.25 0.20 7.56
C LEU A 25 -1.48 -0.92 6.54
N VAL A 26 -2.72 -1.39 6.45
CA VAL A 26 -3.19 -2.24 5.35
C VAL A 26 -4.16 -1.41 4.51
N ILE A 27 -3.87 -1.30 3.23
CA ILE A 27 -4.65 -0.52 2.27
C ILE A 27 -5.06 -1.41 1.11
N SER A 28 -6.33 -1.34 0.72
CA SER A 28 -6.78 -1.97 -0.53
C SER A 28 -6.14 -1.28 -1.73
N TYR A 29 -5.84 -1.98 -2.81
CA TYR A 29 -5.56 -1.31 -4.07
C TYR A 29 -6.89 -0.94 -4.74
N TYR A 30 -7.06 0.35 -5.02
CA TYR A 30 -8.14 0.87 -5.83
C TYR A 30 -7.50 1.84 -6.84
N ASP A 31 -7.99 1.81 -8.08
CA ASP A 31 -7.46 2.63 -9.16
C ASP A 31 -7.85 4.10 -8.92
N ILE A 32 -7.01 4.80 -8.16
CA ILE A 32 -7.19 6.19 -7.74
C ILE A 32 -6.06 7.02 -8.33
N ASN A 33 -6.44 8.15 -8.88
CA ASN A 33 -5.49 9.16 -9.32
C ASN A 33 -5.18 10.07 -8.12
N PHE A 34 -4.05 9.86 -7.46
CA PHE A 34 -3.55 10.83 -6.49
C PHE A 34 -3.28 12.14 -7.22
N SER A 35 -3.71 13.27 -6.67
CA SER A 35 -3.34 14.55 -7.27
C SER A 35 -1.81 14.70 -7.20
N ASN A 36 -1.23 15.35 -8.21
CA ASN A 36 0.20 15.66 -8.24
C ASN A 36 0.56 16.84 -7.32
N ASP A 37 -0.40 17.30 -6.49
CA ASP A 37 -0.15 18.43 -5.61
C ASP A 37 0.79 18.00 -4.48
N ILE A 38 1.77 18.87 -4.22
CA ILE A 38 2.74 18.62 -3.15
C ILE A 38 2.00 18.73 -1.82
N PHE A 39 1.86 17.59 -1.13
CA PHE A 39 1.32 17.56 0.21
C PHE A 39 2.26 18.27 1.19
N ASN A 40 1.75 19.32 1.86
CA ASN A 40 2.52 20.16 2.79
C ASN A 40 2.30 19.78 4.27
N GLY A 41 1.64 18.67 4.56
CA GLY A 41 1.38 18.23 5.94
C GLY A 41 2.43 17.25 6.48
N PRO A 42 2.29 16.83 7.74
CA PRO A 42 3.21 15.90 8.36
C PRO A 42 3.05 14.49 7.79
N PHE A 43 4.16 13.90 7.34
CA PHE A 43 4.21 12.51 6.89
C PHE A 43 3.76 11.52 7.97
N LEU A 44 3.17 10.41 7.54
CA LEU A 44 2.94 9.22 8.35
C LEU A 44 4.24 8.41 8.43
N LYS A 45 4.62 8.04 9.64
CA LYS A 45 5.80 7.22 9.90
C LYS A 45 5.35 5.79 10.18
N LEU A 46 5.14 5.04 9.10
CA LEU A 46 4.75 3.64 9.17
C LEU A 46 6.01 2.77 9.19
N ARG A 47 5.98 1.70 9.97
CA ARG A 47 6.96 0.60 9.90
C ARG A 47 6.60 -0.37 8.79
N GLU A 48 5.31 -0.66 8.62
CA GLU A 48 4.81 -1.66 7.67
C GLU A 48 3.63 -1.10 6.85
N LEU A 49 3.69 -1.28 5.53
CA LEU A 49 2.63 -0.96 4.59
C LEU A 49 2.28 -2.20 3.75
N TYR A 50 1.03 -2.62 3.84
CA TYR A 50 0.48 -3.72 3.06
C TYR A 50 -0.53 -3.19 2.04
N VAL A 51 -0.31 -3.48 0.76
CA VAL A 51 -1.21 -3.11 -0.34
C VAL A 51 -1.90 -4.36 -0.86
N ARG A 52 -3.20 -4.50 -0.63
CA ARG A 52 -3.97 -5.68 -1.02
C ARG A 52 -4.58 -5.52 -2.40
N LEU A 53 -4.22 -6.39 -3.34
CA LEU A 53 -4.84 -6.45 -4.67
C LEU A 53 -6.11 -7.31 -4.60
N PHE A 54 -7.23 -6.77 -5.10
CA PHE A 54 -8.53 -7.47 -5.16
C PHE A 54 -8.89 -7.98 -6.55
N ARG A 55 -8.23 -7.47 -7.59
CA ARG A 55 -8.50 -7.93 -8.95
C ARG A 55 -7.81 -9.28 -9.14
N ASP A 56 -8.54 -10.23 -9.71
CA ASP A 56 -7.93 -11.38 -10.36
C ASP A 56 -7.12 -10.86 -11.55
N PHE A 57 -5.85 -10.52 -11.34
CA PHE A 57 -4.94 -10.46 -12.48
C PHE A 57 -4.90 -11.89 -13.02
N GLU A 58 -5.47 -12.09 -14.21
CA GLU A 58 -5.71 -13.41 -14.78
C GLU A 58 -4.43 -14.13 -15.24
N ASP A 59 -3.25 -13.54 -15.09
CA ASP A 59 -2.00 -14.16 -15.53
C ASP A 59 -0.88 -13.96 -14.50
N ASP A 60 -0.20 -15.08 -14.25
CA ASP A 60 1.15 -15.34 -13.74
C ASP A 60 1.81 -14.31 -12.81
N GLU A 61 2.49 -14.86 -11.78
CA GLU A 61 3.36 -14.15 -10.83
C GLU A 61 3.85 -12.78 -11.32
N MET A 62 3.49 -11.72 -10.59
CA MET A 62 3.94 -10.38 -10.91
C MET A 62 5.47 -10.32 -10.83
N LEU A 63 6.15 -10.26 -11.99
CA LEU A 63 7.60 -10.05 -12.07
C LEU A 63 7.95 -8.55 -12.09
N VAL A 64 7.00 -7.71 -12.49
CA VAL A 64 7.16 -6.26 -12.62
C VAL A 64 5.87 -5.58 -12.19
N LEU A 65 5.98 -4.46 -11.45
CA LEU A 65 4.81 -3.69 -11.05
C LEU A 65 4.16 -3.00 -12.26
N SER A 66 2.84 -3.04 -12.34
CA SER A 66 2.10 -2.29 -13.38
C SER A 66 2.27 -0.79 -13.16
N GLN A 67 2.24 0.00 -14.24
CA GLN A 67 2.39 1.46 -14.14
C GLN A 67 1.35 2.07 -13.20
N SER A 68 0.10 1.61 -13.25
CA SER A 68 -0.96 2.09 -12.35
C SER A 68 -0.65 1.84 -10.88
N LEU A 69 -0.03 0.69 -10.55
CA LEU A 69 0.35 0.39 -9.17
C LEU A 69 1.56 1.23 -8.73
N VAL A 70 2.52 1.47 -9.64
CA VAL A 70 3.64 2.39 -9.40
C VAL A 70 3.14 3.81 -9.13
N ASP A 71 2.20 4.30 -9.93
CA ASP A 71 1.60 5.63 -9.76
C ASP A 71 0.84 5.73 -8.44
N PHE A 72 0.07 4.69 -8.10
CA PHE A 72 -0.61 4.58 -6.81
C PHE A 72 0.35 4.64 -5.62
N LEU A 73 1.44 3.84 -5.65
CA LEU A 73 2.43 3.82 -4.58
C LEU A 73 3.13 5.18 -4.46
N ASN A 74 3.52 5.79 -5.58
CA ASN A 74 4.12 7.12 -5.58
C ASN A 74 3.19 8.18 -4.99
N GLY A 75 1.89 8.10 -5.26
CA GLY A 75 0.87 8.94 -4.64
C GLY A 75 0.77 8.74 -3.13
N LEU A 76 0.75 7.50 -2.65
CA LEU A 76 0.77 7.21 -1.21
C LEU A 76 2.00 7.78 -0.51
N PHE A 77 3.14 7.75 -1.19
CA PHE A 77 4.39 8.27 -0.65
C PHE A 77 4.46 9.80 -0.60
N LEU A 78 3.48 10.53 -1.13
CA LEU A 78 3.30 11.94 -0.81
C LEU A 78 2.86 12.14 0.66
N TYR A 79 2.27 11.12 1.27
CA TYR A 79 1.75 11.15 2.64
C TYR A 79 2.55 10.31 3.63
N ILE A 80 3.36 9.37 3.14
CA ILE A 80 4.10 8.39 3.96
C ILE A 80 5.60 8.64 3.85
N ASP A 81 6.29 8.67 4.98
CA ASP A 81 7.75 8.76 5.04
C ASP A 81 8.37 7.41 4.70
N ARG A 82 8.87 7.29 3.45
CA ARG A 82 9.47 6.05 2.93
C ARG A 82 10.68 5.58 3.74
N SER A 83 11.39 6.49 4.41
CA SER A 83 12.58 6.15 5.19
C SER A 83 12.27 5.40 6.48
N CYS A 84 11.02 5.46 6.94
CA CYS A 84 10.54 4.74 8.11
C CYS A 84 10.01 3.33 7.79
N LEU A 85 9.76 3.02 6.50
CA LEU A 85 9.21 1.73 6.08
C LEU A 85 10.29 0.65 6.15
N GLU A 86 10.09 -0.33 7.03
CA GLU A 86 10.86 -1.57 7.06
C GLU A 86 10.29 -2.59 6.07
N HIS A 87 8.95 -2.61 5.93
CA HIS A 87 8.26 -3.54 5.03
C HIS A 87 7.23 -2.83 4.16
N LEU A 88 7.32 -3.07 2.84
CA LEU A 88 6.29 -2.76 1.86
C LEU A 88 5.93 -4.05 1.16
N LEU A 89 4.69 -4.51 1.37
CA LEU A 89 4.21 -5.78 0.85
C LEU A 89 3.00 -5.55 -0.03
N ILE A 90 3.05 -6.02 -1.26
CA ILE A 90 1.87 -6.18 -2.11
C ILE A 90 1.33 -7.59 -1.88
N VAL A 91 0.06 -7.69 -1.50
CA VAL A 91 -0.61 -8.95 -1.20
C VAL A 91 -1.64 -9.24 -2.28
N GLU A 92 -1.43 -10.32 -3.02
CA GLU A 92 -2.35 -10.81 -4.04
C GLU A 92 -2.71 -12.26 -3.74
N LYS A 93 -3.97 -12.53 -3.41
CA LYS A 93 -4.46 -13.87 -3.05
C LYS A 93 -3.62 -14.51 -1.94
N ARG A 94 -2.68 -15.39 -2.28
CA ARG A 94 -1.79 -16.14 -1.37
C ARG A 94 -0.31 -15.84 -1.61
N ILE A 95 -0.03 -14.79 -2.39
CA ILE A 95 1.32 -14.38 -2.76
C ILE A 95 1.56 -13.00 -2.15
N ASN A 96 2.70 -12.88 -1.47
CA ASN A 96 3.18 -11.62 -0.91
C ASN A 96 4.45 -11.22 -1.66
N TYR A 97 4.44 -10.05 -2.26
CA TYR A 97 5.56 -9.45 -2.96
C TYR A 97 6.18 -8.39 -2.05
N GLN A 98 7.41 -8.62 -1.59
CA GLN A 98 8.15 -7.58 -0.86
C GLN A 98 8.75 -6.62 -1.89
N ILE A 99 8.48 -5.33 -1.69
CA ILE A 99 8.91 -4.26 -2.58
C ILE A 99 9.95 -3.40 -1.87
N ASP A 100 10.94 -2.92 -2.61
CA ASP A 100 11.82 -1.85 -2.14
C ASP A 100 11.06 -0.51 -2.24
N PRO A 101 10.89 0.26 -1.14
CA PRO A 101 10.09 1.49 -1.17
C PRO A 101 10.74 2.64 -1.98
N PHE A 102 12.04 2.55 -2.29
CA PHE A 102 12.76 3.56 -3.05
C PHE A 102 12.86 3.23 -4.53
N THR A 103 13.10 1.97 -4.88
CA THR A 103 13.23 1.54 -6.28
C THR A 103 11.92 1.02 -6.88
N LEU A 104 10.98 0.61 -6.02
CA LEU A 104 9.74 -0.09 -6.39
C LEU A 104 9.97 -1.44 -7.08
N ASP A 105 11.17 -2.01 -6.94
CA ASP A 105 11.47 -3.35 -7.44
C ASP A 105 10.97 -4.42 -6.47
N ILE A 106 10.57 -5.56 -7.03
CA ILE A 106 10.24 -6.76 -6.26
C ILE A 106 11.55 -7.39 -5.77
N THR A 107 11.70 -7.52 -4.46
CA THR A 107 12.91 -8.04 -3.82
C THR A 107 12.76 -9.49 -3.39
N SER A 108 11.54 -9.93 -3.07
CA SER A 108 11.24 -11.33 -2.77
C SER A 108 9.76 -11.63 -2.96
N ILE A 109 9.47 -12.92 -3.18
CA ILE A 109 8.12 -13.46 -3.35
C ILE A 109 7.92 -14.57 -2.32
N GLN A 110 6.81 -14.53 -1.60
CA GLN A 110 6.47 -15.49 -0.55
C GLN A 110 5.07 -16.07 -0.79
N TYR A 111 4.93 -17.37 -0.60
CA TYR A 111 3.68 -18.10 -0.81
C TYR A 111 3.03 -18.43 0.54
N GLU A 112 2.48 -17.40 1.20
CA GLU A 112 1.80 -17.55 2.48
C GLU A 112 0.54 -16.69 2.53
N THR A 113 -0.49 -17.17 3.23
CA THR A 113 -1.70 -16.38 3.45
C THR A 113 -1.42 -15.43 4.61
N LEU A 114 -1.22 -14.15 4.34
CA LEU A 114 -1.36 -13.13 5.37
C LEU A 114 -2.84 -13.02 5.72
N GLU A 115 -3.26 -13.73 6.77
CA GLU A 115 -4.59 -13.57 7.34
C GLU A 115 -4.64 -12.25 8.12
N PHE A 116 -4.97 -11.17 7.42
CA PHE A 116 -5.40 -9.94 8.07
C PHE A 116 -6.77 -10.23 8.70
N GLY A 117 -6.79 -10.59 9.98
CA GLY A 117 -7.99 -11.02 10.69
C GLY A 117 -9.06 -9.93 10.78
N ILE A 118 -9.86 -9.77 9.72
CA ILE A 118 -11.06 -8.94 9.69
C ILE A 118 -12.10 -9.63 8.79
N GLU A 119 -13.10 -10.25 9.44
CA GLU A 119 -14.40 -10.48 8.82
C GLU A 119 -15.06 -9.11 8.60
N LEU A 120 -15.10 -8.64 7.35
CA LEU A 120 -16.00 -7.54 6.98
C LEU A 120 -17.42 -8.14 6.95
N ARG A 121 -18.21 -7.83 7.98
CA ARG A 121 -19.67 -8.05 7.98
C ARG A 121 -20.38 -6.91 7.29
#